data_AF-A0A9D8MUU9-F1
#
_entry.id   AF-A0A9D8MUU9-F1
#
_cell.length_a   1.000
_cell.length_b   1.000
_cell.length_c   1.000
_cell.angle_alpha   90.00
_cell.angle_beta   90.00
_cell.angle_gamma   90.00
#
_symmetry.space_group_name_H-M   'P 1'
#
loop_
_entity.id
_entity.type
_entity.pdbx_description
1 polymer ?
#
loop_
_entity_poly.entity_id
_entity_poly.type
_entity_poly.pdbx_seq_one_letter_code
_entity_poly.pdbx_strand_id
1 'polypeptide(L)'
;KQNAYKFNEEKISEWEASGPDEEHRDFAIDLLRRRAAVAIFRASQIMYALEGCKETAVGQDWAKWYGNECFLNQYIMFADAINDVSKANEAVQKKQDMAAQRVARTNALFKLLDQLPDEFTADDLKKLMEQKGMNPKGWGVYLSRLIARELVMQTKEGYRKILEI
;
A
#
# COMPACT_ATOMS: atom_id res chain seq x y z
N LYS A 1 32.52 8.84 -12.14
CA LYS A 1 31.53 9.75 -11.51
C LYS A 1 30.19 9.83 -12.26
N GLN A 2 30.07 9.35 -13.51
CA GLN A 2 28.80 9.38 -14.28
C GLN A 2 27.75 8.31 -13.86
N ASN A 3 28.15 7.19 -13.25
CA ASN A 3 27.22 6.11 -12.87
C ASN A 3 26.29 6.44 -11.69
N ALA A 4 26.68 7.34 -10.78
CA ALA A 4 25.85 7.67 -9.62
C ALA A 4 24.64 8.55 -9.98
N TYR A 5 24.76 9.38 -11.02
CA TYR A 5 23.67 10.24 -11.49
C TYR A 5 22.59 9.44 -12.22
N LYS A 6 23.00 8.48 -13.06
CA LYS A 6 22.08 7.62 -13.80
C LYS A 6 21.25 6.70 -12.89
N PHE A 7 21.89 6.17 -11.84
CA PHE A 7 21.21 5.40 -10.79
C PHE A 7 20.17 6.23 -10.03
N ASN A 8 20.46 7.52 -9.79
CA ASN A 8 19.49 8.41 -9.15
C ASN A 8 18.30 8.72 -10.07
N GLU A 9 18.50 8.88 -11.38
CA GLU A 9 17.40 9.13 -12.33
C GLU A 9 16.46 7.92 -12.48
N GLU A 10 16.99 6.70 -12.55
CA GLU A 10 16.18 5.47 -12.60
C GLU A 10 15.37 5.31 -11.31
N LYS A 11 15.99 5.55 -10.15
CA LYS A 11 15.32 5.55 -8.83
C LYS A 11 14.25 6.64 -8.71
N ILE A 12 14.49 7.82 -9.25
CA ILE A 12 13.51 8.92 -9.28
C ILE A 12 12.34 8.57 -10.21
N SER A 13 12.59 7.92 -11.34
CA SER A 13 11.55 7.50 -12.27
C SER A 13 10.71 6.33 -11.72
N GLU A 14 11.35 5.38 -11.02
CA GLU A 14 10.65 4.35 -10.24
C GLU A 14 9.81 4.97 -9.11
N TRP A 15 10.32 6.03 -8.46
CA TRP A 15 9.64 6.81 -7.41
C TRP A 15 8.40 7.58 -7.91
N GLU A 16 8.46 8.18 -9.10
CA GLU A 16 7.29 8.82 -9.73
C GLU A 16 6.21 7.79 -10.10
N ALA A 17 6.61 6.54 -10.39
CA ALA A 17 5.72 5.47 -10.82
C ALA A 17 5.07 4.68 -9.67
N SER A 18 5.78 4.47 -8.56
CA SER A 18 5.28 3.69 -7.41
C SER A 18 4.31 4.46 -6.53
N GLY A 19 4.37 5.80 -6.58
CA GLY A 19 3.75 6.63 -5.57
C GLY A 19 4.45 6.50 -4.21
N PRO A 20 4.20 7.44 -3.31
CA PRO A 20 4.94 7.49 -2.05
C PRO A 20 4.35 6.53 -1.00
N ASP A 21 5.18 5.63 -0.47
CA ASP A 21 4.80 4.64 0.54
C ASP A 21 5.26 4.94 1.98
N GLU A 22 4.90 4.08 2.95
CA GLU A 22 5.24 4.24 4.38
C GLU A 22 6.76 4.14 4.64
N GLU A 23 7.49 3.34 3.85
CA GLU A 23 8.95 3.29 3.90
C GLU A 23 9.58 4.62 3.46
N HIS A 24 8.94 5.35 2.54
CA HIS A 24 9.42 6.68 2.11
C HIS A 24 9.19 7.75 3.17
N ARG A 25 8.08 7.69 3.91
CA ARG A 25 7.85 8.55 5.08
C ARG A 25 8.91 8.29 6.15
N ASP A 26 9.17 7.02 6.45
CA ASP A 26 10.17 6.64 7.44
C ASP A 26 11.58 7.03 6.99
N PHE A 27 11.90 6.90 5.71
CA PHE A 27 13.15 7.39 5.12
C PHE A 27 13.27 8.92 5.23
N ALA A 28 12.20 9.67 4.94
CA ALA A 28 12.21 11.13 5.06
C ALA A 28 12.42 11.56 6.52
N ILE A 29 11.72 10.93 7.47
CA ILE A 29 11.90 11.19 8.91
C ILE A 29 13.31 10.82 9.35
N ASP A 30 13.86 9.70 8.89
CA ASP A 30 15.23 9.29 9.21
C ASP A 30 16.27 10.29 8.67
N LEU A 31 16.07 10.81 7.45
CA LEU A 31 16.91 11.85 6.89
C LEU A 31 16.90 13.12 7.75
N LEU A 32 15.72 13.54 8.24
CA LEU A 32 15.60 14.68 9.15
C LEU A 32 16.31 14.42 10.49
N ARG A 33 16.18 13.22 11.06
CA ARG A 33 16.89 12.81 12.29
C ARG A 33 18.41 12.85 12.11
N ARG A 34 18.93 12.36 10.99
CA ARG A 34 20.38 12.41 10.68
C ARG A 34 20.87 13.84 10.56
N ARG A 35 20.10 14.74 9.92
CA ARG A 35 20.43 16.17 9.85
C ARG A 35 20.44 16.83 11.23
N ALA A 36 19.47 16.49 12.07
CA ALA A 36 19.43 16.96 13.45
C ALA A 36 20.65 16.48 14.24
N ALA A 37 21.07 15.21 14.09
CA ALA A 37 22.28 14.69 14.74
C ALA A 37 23.55 15.46 14.32
N VAL A 38 23.68 15.82 13.04
CA VAL A 38 24.79 16.68 12.57
C VAL A 38 24.72 18.08 13.19
N ALA A 39 23.52 18.64 13.36
CA ALA A 39 23.34 19.92 14.04
C ALA A 39 23.75 19.84 15.53
N ILE A 40 23.37 18.77 16.23
CA ILE A 40 23.80 18.50 17.62
C ILE A 40 25.33 18.42 17.70
N PHE A 41 25.96 17.69 16.79
CA PHE A 41 27.42 17.55 16.77
C PHE A 41 28.11 18.91 16.62
N ARG A 42 27.67 19.72 15.65
CA ARG A 42 28.22 21.07 15.42
C ARG A 42 27.98 22.00 16.62
N ALA A 43 26.78 21.96 17.19
CA ALA A 43 26.43 22.72 18.38
C ALA A 43 27.30 22.33 19.58
N SER A 44 27.61 21.04 19.74
CA SER A 44 28.49 20.53 20.78
C SER A 44 29.91 21.05 20.63
N GLN A 45 30.43 21.14 19.40
CA GLN A 45 31.76 21.73 19.14
C GLN A 45 31.81 23.22 19.50
N ILE A 46 30.75 23.97 19.19
CA ILE A 46 30.64 25.39 19.56
C ILE A 46 30.62 25.53 21.08
N MET A 47 29.78 24.77 21.77
CA MET A 47 29.70 24.83 23.23
C MET A 47 31.01 24.40 23.90
N TYR A 48 31.66 23.36 23.39
CA TYR A 48 32.98 22.95 23.88
C TYR A 48 34.00 24.09 23.78
N ALA A 49 34.02 24.84 22.67
CA ALA A 49 34.90 25.99 22.52
C ALA A 49 34.55 27.14 23.48
N LEU A 50 33.25 27.42 23.66
CA LEU A 50 32.76 28.49 24.55
C LEU A 50 33.02 28.16 26.03
N GLU A 51 32.98 26.89 26.41
CA GLU A 51 33.21 26.40 27.77
C GLU A 51 34.71 26.16 28.08
N GLY A 52 35.60 26.75 27.29
CA GLY A 52 37.04 26.67 27.50
C GLY A 52 37.59 25.27 27.26
N CYS A 53 37.11 24.59 26.21
CA CYS A 53 37.48 23.22 25.84
C CYS A 53 37.15 22.20 26.93
N LYS A 54 35.96 22.32 27.53
CA LYS A 54 35.43 21.38 28.52
C LYS A 54 34.04 20.93 28.12
N GLU A 55 33.77 19.65 28.36
CA GLU A 55 32.40 19.15 28.28
C GLU A 55 31.66 19.54 29.55
N THR A 56 30.59 20.32 29.41
CA THR A 56 29.71 20.74 30.51
C THR A 56 28.30 20.22 30.28
N ALA A 57 27.58 19.94 31.37
CA ALA A 57 26.17 19.53 31.28
C ALA A 57 25.33 20.59 30.55
N VAL A 58 25.59 21.88 30.84
CA VAL A 58 24.92 23.01 30.19
C VAL A 58 25.17 23.02 28.68
N GLY A 59 26.42 22.81 28.25
CA GLY A 59 26.77 22.73 26.82
C GLY A 59 26.14 21.54 26.11
N GLN A 60 26.07 20.39 26.77
CA GLN A 60 25.40 19.20 26.23
C GLN A 60 23.89 19.42 26.08
N ASP A 61 23.24 20.00 27.09
CA ASP A 61 21.80 20.25 27.07
C ASP A 61 21.43 21.30 26.02
N TRP A 62 22.25 22.35 25.87
CA TRP A 62 22.05 23.34 24.81
C TRP A 62 22.21 22.72 23.42
N ALA A 63 23.24 21.89 23.20
CA ALA A 63 23.45 21.26 21.90
C ALA A 63 22.31 20.30 21.50
N LYS A 64 21.77 19.56 22.48
CA LYS A 64 20.56 18.74 22.29
C LYS A 64 19.34 19.59 21.95
N TRP A 65 19.10 20.66 22.70
CA TRP A 65 18.00 21.59 22.43
C TRP A 65 18.09 22.15 21.01
N TYR A 66 19.27 22.65 20.60
CA TYR A 66 19.49 23.20 19.27
C TYR A 66 19.23 22.18 18.15
N GLY A 67 19.69 20.94 18.32
CA GLY A 67 19.41 19.87 17.37
C GLY A 67 17.93 19.53 17.25
N ASN A 68 17.22 19.48 18.38
CA ASN A 68 15.78 19.24 18.40
C ASN A 68 15.01 20.38 17.72
N GLU A 69 15.39 21.64 17.94
CA GLU A 69 14.81 22.79 17.23
C GLU A 69 15.03 22.70 15.72
N CYS A 70 16.22 22.29 15.30
CA CYS A 70 16.53 22.07 13.88
C CYS A 70 15.67 20.93 13.28
N PHE A 71 15.47 19.84 14.02
CA PHE A 71 14.55 18.77 13.62
C PHE A 71 13.12 19.27 13.47
N LEU A 72 12.59 19.96 14.49
CA LEU A 72 11.22 20.46 14.51
C LEU A 72 10.95 21.44 13.38
N ASN A 73 11.85 22.40 13.16
CA ASN A 73 11.71 23.37 12.08
C ASN A 73 11.72 22.70 10.70
N GLN A 74 12.61 21.74 10.47
CA GLN A 74 12.62 20.99 9.21
C GLN A 74 11.36 20.14 9.05
N TYR A 75 10.89 19.50 10.12
CA TYR A 75 9.66 18.71 10.10
C TYR A 75 8.45 19.58 9.75
N ILE A 76 8.31 20.75 10.36
CA ILE A 76 7.23 21.71 10.05
C ILE A 76 7.31 22.17 8.59
N MET A 77 8.49 22.51 8.10
CA MET A 77 8.68 22.97 6.71
C MET A 77 8.29 21.91 5.67
N PHE A 78 8.44 20.62 5.99
CA PHE A 78 8.15 19.52 5.07
C PHE A 78 6.92 18.70 5.48
N ALA A 79 6.15 19.15 6.49
CA ALA A 79 5.06 18.38 7.07
C ALA A 79 3.99 18.04 6.03
N ASP A 80 3.66 18.97 5.13
CA ASP A 80 2.66 18.75 4.09
C ASP A 80 3.14 17.73 3.05
N ALA A 81 4.39 17.81 2.61
CA ALA A 81 4.98 16.83 1.70
C ALA A 81 5.06 15.43 2.34
N ILE A 82 5.36 15.35 3.64
CA ILE A 82 5.39 14.09 4.41
C ILE A 82 3.98 13.52 4.63
N ASN A 83 2.96 14.38 4.74
CA ASN A 83 1.56 13.97 4.92
C ASN A 83 0.86 13.61 3.61
N ASP A 84 1.22 14.27 2.50
CA ASP A 84 0.71 13.95 1.16
C ASP A 84 1.18 12.57 0.70
N VAL A 85 2.38 12.16 1.13
CA VAL A 85 2.87 10.77 1.03
C VAL A 85 1.89 9.80 1.69
N SER A 86 1.50 10.05 2.94
CA SER A 86 0.56 9.20 3.68
C SER A 86 -0.82 9.10 3.02
N LYS A 87 -1.34 10.20 2.48
CA LYS A 87 -2.68 10.22 1.83
C LYS A 87 -2.69 9.51 0.48
N ALA A 88 -1.63 9.66 -0.31
CA ALA A 88 -1.48 8.94 -1.57
C ALA A 88 -1.40 7.42 -1.33
N ASN A 89 -0.74 7.02 -0.25
CA ASN A 89 -0.59 5.63 0.12
C ASN A 89 -1.92 4.96 0.54
N GLU A 90 -2.76 5.66 1.32
CA GLU A 90 -4.12 5.18 1.61
C GLU A 90 -4.98 4.99 0.36
N ALA A 91 -4.80 5.84 -0.65
CA ALA A 91 -5.54 5.76 -1.91
C ALA A 91 -5.08 4.58 -2.77
N VAL A 92 -3.78 4.26 -2.76
CA VAL A 92 -3.21 3.09 -3.44
C VAL A 92 -3.62 1.80 -2.74
N GLN A 93 -3.53 1.74 -1.41
CA GLN A 93 -3.96 0.58 -0.63
C GLN A 93 -5.45 0.29 -0.84
N LYS A 94 -6.32 1.30 -0.81
CA LYS A 94 -7.75 1.12 -1.13
C LYS A 94 -7.98 0.57 -2.54
N LYS A 95 -7.19 1.00 -3.53
CA LYS A 95 -7.28 0.46 -4.90
C LYS A 95 -6.80 -0.97 -4.98
N GLN A 96 -5.71 -1.32 -4.29
CA GLN A 96 -5.18 -2.67 -4.23
C GLN A 96 -6.11 -3.62 -3.46
N ASP A 97 -6.69 -3.20 -2.34
CA ASP A 97 -7.68 -3.95 -1.58
C ASP A 97 -8.95 -4.19 -2.41
N MET A 98 -9.42 -3.18 -3.15
CA MET A 98 -10.53 -3.36 -4.09
C MET A 98 -10.17 -4.32 -5.24
N ALA A 99 -8.94 -4.28 -5.75
CA ALA A 99 -8.47 -5.21 -6.78
C ALA A 99 -8.37 -6.65 -6.24
N ALA A 100 -7.79 -6.83 -5.06
CA ALA A 100 -7.70 -8.11 -4.36
C ALA A 100 -9.08 -8.68 -4.06
N GLN A 101 -10.04 -7.85 -3.61
CA GLN A 101 -11.43 -8.27 -3.44
C GLN A 101 -12.10 -8.65 -4.77
N ARG A 102 -11.80 -7.96 -5.88
CA ARG A 102 -12.30 -8.33 -7.23
C ARG A 102 -11.74 -9.67 -7.70
N VAL A 103 -10.45 -9.92 -7.47
CA VAL A 103 -9.79 -11.19 -7.79
C VAL A 103 -10.34 -12.32 -6.91
N ALA A 104 -10.45 -12.11 -5.59
CA ALA A 104 -11.02 -13.08 -4.67
C ALA A 104 -12.49 -13.44 -5.02
N ARG A 105 -13.31 -12.43 -5.38
CA ARG A 105 -14.68 -12.66 -5.88
C ARG A 105 -14.70 -13.44 -7.20
N THR A 106 -13.77 -13.14 -8.10
CA THR A 106 -13.64 -13.86 -9.38
C THR A 106 -13.22 -15.32 -9.16
N ASN A 107 -12.26 -15.58 -8.28
CA ASN A 107 -11.83 -16.94 -7.94
C ASN A 107 -12.92 -17.74 -7.21
N ALA A 108 -13.75 -17.07 -6.39
CA ALA A 108 -14.92 -17.71 -5.78
C ALA A 108 -15.99 -18.11 -6.83
N LEU A 109 -16.16 -17.31 -7.89
CA LEU A 109 -17.01 -17.62 -9.05
C LEU A 109 -16.54 -18.89 -9.79
N PHE A 110 -15.25 -19.03 -10.04
CA PHE A 110 -14.75 -20.26 -10.68
C PHE A 110 -14.90 -21.50 -9.79
N LYS A 111 -14.53 -21.40 -8.51
CA LYS A 111 -14.62 -22.52 -7.55
C LYS A 111 -16.03 -23.08 -7.34
N LEU A 112 -17.05 -22.22 -7.45
CA LEU A 112 -18.45 -22.63 -7.36
C LEU A 112 -18.90 -23.33 -8.64
N LEU A 113 -18.45 -22.84 -9.80
CA LEU A 113 -18.71 -23.50 -11.07
C LEU A 113 -18.10 -24.90 -11.11
N ASP A 114 -16.87 -25.08 -10.61
CA ASP A 114 -16.19 -26.40 -10.57
C ASP A 114 -16.97 -27.47 -9.79
N GLN A 115 -17.76 -27.06 -8.79
CA GLN A 115 -18.51 -27.97 -7.92
C GLN A 115 -19.90 -28.32 -8.45
N LEU A 116 -20.36 -27.64 -9.50
CA LEU A 116 -21.62 -27.99 -10.17
C LEU A 116 -21.39 -29.13 -11.17
N PRO A 117 -22.39 -29.94 -11.48
CA PRO A 117 -22.34 -30.86 -12.63
C PRO A 117 -22.24 -30.08 -13.95
N ASP A 118 -21.82 -30.76 -15.03
CA ASP A 118 -21.69 -30.15 -16.37
C ASP A 118 -23.01 -29.57 -16.89
N GLU A 119 -24.13 -30.18 -16.49
CA GLU A 119 -25.47 -29.64 -16.64
C GLU A 119 -26.11 -29.45 -15.28
N PHE A 120 -26.62 -28.26 -15.00
CA PHE A 120 -27.18 -27.89 -13.71
C PHE A 120 -28.36 -26.94 -13.85
N THR A 121 -29.25 -26.93 -12.85
CA THR A 121 -30.39 -26.03 -12.78
C THR A 121 -30.08 -24.80 -11.90
N ALA A 122 -30.95 -23.78 -11.99
CA ALA A 122 -30.87 -22.64 -11.09
C ALA A 122 -30.96 -23.05 -9.60
N ASP A 123 -31.70 -24.11 -9.29
CA ASP A 123 -31.88 -24.57 -7.92
C ASP A 123 -30.66 -25.34 -7.40
N ASP A 124 -29.90 -26.02 -8.27
CA ASP A 124 -28.62 -26.62 -7.91
C ASP A 124 -27.59 -25.55 -7.52
N LEU A 125 -27.56 -24.46 -8.28
CA LEU A 125 -26.72 -23.29 -7.96
C LEU A 125 -27.14 -22.64 -6.63
N LYS A 126 -28.44 -22.44 -6.38
CA LYS A 126 -28.94 -21.87 -5.11
C LYS A 126 -28.55 -22.73 -3.92
N LYS A 127 -28.76 -24.05 -4.00
CA LYS A 127 -28.39 -25.01 -2.94
C LYS A 127 -26.90 -24.95 -2.66
N LEU A 128 -26.06 -24.90 -3.71
CA LEU A 128 -24.61 -24.80 -3.54
C LEU A 128 -24.21 -23.46 -2.89
N MET A 129 -24.84 -22.36 -3.27
CA MET A 129 -24.61 -21.05 -2.63
C MET A 129 -24.96 -21.07 -1.14
N GLU A 130 -26.09 -21.69 -0.76
CA GLU A 130 -26.49 -21.87 0.64
C GLU A 130 -25.47 -22.71 1.42
N GLN A 131 -25.01 -23.82 0.85
CA GLN A 131 -23.99 -24.68 1.46
C GLN A 131 -22.64 -23.97 1.69
N LYS A 132 -22.31 -22.97 0.87
CA LYS A 132 -21.10 -22.15 1.00
C LYS A 132 -21.30 -20.89 1.85
N GLY A 133 -22.46 -20.75 2.50
CA GLY A 133 -22.78 -19.56 3.31
C GLY A 133 -22.93 -18.28 2.48
N MET A 134 -23.17 -18.40 1.18
CA MET A 134 -23.46 -17.27 0.29
C MET A 134 -24.96 -16.98 0.25
N ASN A 135 -25.33 -15.74 -0.08
CA ASN A 135 -26.73 -15.35 -0.20
C ASN A 135 -27.34 -15.95 -1.48
N PRO A 136 -28.30 -16.92 -1.37
CA PRO A 136 -28.90 -17.55 -2.53
C PRO A 136 -29.68 -16.57 -3.39
N LYS A 137 -30.18 -15.45 -2.85
CA LYS A 137 -30.91 -14.43 -3.63
C LYS A 137 -30.04 -13.76 -4.71
N GLY A 138 -28.71 -13.88 -4.61
CA GLY A 138 -27.75 -13.39 -5.60
C GLY A 138 -27.50 -14.33 -6.78
N TRP A 139 -28.16 -15.49 -6.86
CA TRP A 139 -27.92 -16.52 -7.88
C TRP A 139 -28.06 -15.99 -9.32
N GLY A 140 -29.03 -15.11 -9.58
CA GLY A 140 -29.26 -14.57 -10.92
C GLY A 140 -28.11 -13.68 -11.40
N VAL A 141 -27.59 -12.81 -10.53
CA VAL A 141 -26.44 -11.94 -10.83
C VAL A 141 -25.18 -12.78 -11.07
N TYR A 142 -25.00 -13.83 -10.28
CA TYR A 142 -23.89 -14.77 -10.44
C TYR A 142 -23.95 -15.45 -11.80
N LEU A 143 -25.13 -15.95 -12.18
CA LEU A 143 -25.32 -16.70 -13.39
C LEU A 143 -25.24 -15.82 -14.66
N SER A 144 -25.78 -14.61 -14.63
CA SER A 144 -25.58 -13.62 -15.70
C SER A 144 -24.10 -13.29 -15.93
N ARG A 145 -23.26 -13.30 -14.88
CA ARG A 145 -21.82 -13.08 -15.01
C ARG A 145 -21.08 -14.26 -15.63
N LEU A 146 -21.51 -15.50 -15.35
CA LEU A 146 -20.95 -16.69 -15.98
C LEU A 146 -21.31 -16.77 -17.47
N ILE A 147 -22.56 -16.42 -17.82
CA ILE A 147 -23.01 -16.32 -19.21
C ILE A 147 -22.25 -15.21 -19.95
N ALA A 148 -22.10 -14.03 -19.36
CA ALA A 148 -21.37 -12.91 -19.97
C ALA A 148 -19.87 -13.17 -20.16
N ARG A 149 -19.32 -14.19 -19.49
CA ARG A 149 -17.93 -14.64 -19.62
C ARG A 149 -17.81 -15.94 -20.43
N GLU A 150 -18.90 -16.39 -21.04
CA GLU A 150 -18.92 -17.58 -21.90
C GLU A 150 -18.49 -18.86 -21.17
N LEU A 151 -18.65 -18.92 -19.85
CA LEU A 151 -18.32 -20.10 -19.04
C LEU A 151 -19.49 -21.07 -18.92
N VAL A 152 -20.71 -20.56 -19.14
CA VAL A 152 -21.97 -21.29 -19.02
C VAL A 152 -22.92 -20.80 -20.11
N MET A 153 -23.64 -21.73 -20.75
CA MET A 153 -24.72 -21.42 -21.67
C MET A 153 -26.07 -21.83 -21.09
N GLN A 154 -27.11 -21.09 -21.44
CA GLN A 154 -28.48 -21.45 -21.10
C GLN A 154 -28.99 -22.53 -22.06
N THR A 155 -29.57 -23.60 -21.50
CA THR A 155 -30.22 -24.68 -22.25
C THR A 155 -31.73 -24.66 -21.98
N LYS A 156 -32.48 -25.54 -22.65
CA LYS A 156 -33.93 -25.69 -22.43
C LYS A 156 -34.26 -26.18 -21.02
N GLU A 157 -33.37 -26.95 -20.40
CA GLU A 157 -33.58 -27.61 -19.11
C GLU A 157 -32.84 -26.93 -17.95
N GLY A 158 -32.00 -25.93 -18.24
CA GLY A 158 -31.23 -25.22 -17.23
C GLY A 158 -30.00 -24.56 -17.84
N TYR A 159 -28.83 -24.96 -17.36
CA TYR A 159 -27.55 -24.39 -17.73
C TYR A 159 -26.52 -25.49 -17.96
N ARG A 160 -25.62 -25.28 -18.92
CA ARG A 160 -24.51 -26.18 -19.21
C ARG A 160 -23.19 -25.42 -19.15
N LYS A 161 -22.18 -26.01 -18.52
CA LYS A 161 -20.81 -25.51 -18.54
C LYS A 161 -20.25 -25.57 -19.95
N ILE A 162 -19.58 -24.51 -20.38
CA ILE A 162 -18.83 -24.50 -21.62
C ILE A 162 -17.42 -24.95 -21.25
N LEU A 163 -17.11 -26.22 -21.49
CA LEU A 163 -15.77 -26.77 -21.33
C LEU A 163 -14.91 -26.17 -22.46
N GLU A 164 -14.16 -25.11 -22.19
CA GLU A 164 -13.01 -24.79 -23.02
C GLU A 164 -11.93 -25.87 -22.79
N ILE A 165 -11.42 -26.40 -23.90
CA ILE A 165 -10.31 -27.35 -24.01
C ILE A 165 -9.01 -26.70 -23.54
#